data_AF-A0A821XIV4-F1
#
_entry.id   AF-A0A821XIV4-F1
#
_cell.length_a   1.000
_cell.length_b   1.000
_cell.length_c   1.000
_cell.angle_alpha   90.00
_cell.angle_beta   90.00
_cell.angle_gamma   90.00
#
_symmetry.space_group_name_H-M   'P 1'
#
loop_
_entity.id
_entity.type
_entity.pdbx_description
1 polymer ?
#
loop_
_entity_poly.entity_id
_entity_poly.type
_entity_poly.pdbx_seq_one_letter_code
_entity_poly.pdbx_strand_id
1 'polypeptide(L)'
;MFCFNDTPSQEVSVASRESIAVVHISQECLSDDAAFALFVTSNVLTNLGFYVLYNFAHDLAADAKVIEHKRHWIIMSIGIGNCFGRVIIGYLADRSWVNRLILYNITLIIAGIATMFAPFCNYFVQTHMTYAGLFGFFSGGYVGLISIVIVDLVGVDKLSDALDVLLLFQGFAVVIGTPIVGTMRDAFSGSNRSYFWLYLIFGGSILLSGLILFGIPVLKRRKE
;
A
#
# COMPACT_ATOMS: atom_id res chain seq x y z
N MET A 1 29.42 -40.99 3.31
CA MET A 1 29.31 -39.86 2.37
C MET A 1 27.84 -39.73 2.02
N PHE A 2 27.18 -38.76 2.65
CA PHE A 2 25.80 -38.24 2.48
C PHE A 2 24.71 -39.14 1.89
N CYS A 3 23.82 -39.67 2.75
CA CYS A 3 22.48 -40.09 2.37
C CYS A 3 21.62 -38.85 2.08
N PHE A 4 21.40 -38.55 0.80
CA PHE A 4 20.22 -37.81 0.35
C PHE A 4 19.06 -38.80 0.31
N ASN A 5 18.21 -38.81 1.34
CA ASN A 5 16.94 -39.53 1.27
C ASN A 5 15.86 -38.78 2.06
N ASP A 6 15.69 -37.50 1.74
CA ASP A 6 14.48 -36.75 2.12
C ASP A 6 13.50 -36.83 0.96
N THR A 7 12.38 -37.50 1.22
CA THR A 7 11.33 -37.74 0.23
C THR A 7 10.48 -36.48 0.01
N PRO A 8 10.13 -36.12 -1.24
CA PRO A 8 9.28 -34.96 -1.56
C PRO A 8 7.87 -35.02 -0.93
N SER A 9 7.43 -36.20 -0.46
CA SER A 9 6.15 -36.40 0.21
C SER A 9 6.07 -35.82 1.63
N GLN A 10 7.19 -35.69 2.36
CA GLN A 10 7.17 -35.08 3.70
C GLN A 10 7.18 -33.55 3.63
N GLU A 11 7.93 -32.95 2.71
CA GLU A 11 7.90 -31.50 2.46
C GLU A 11 6.51 -31.02 2.04
N VAL A 12 5.81 -31.75 1.17
CA VAL A 12 4.44 -31.42 0.76
C VAL A 12 3.44 -31.52 1.93
N SER A 13 3.62 -32.49 2.85
CA SER A 13 2.75 -32.63 4.03
C SER A 13 2.99 -31.55 5.09
N VAL A 14 4.25 -31.14 5.28
CA VAL A 14 4.63 -30.03 6.17
C VAL A 14 4.12 -28.70 5.59
N ALA A 15 4.37 -28.43 4.30
CA ALA A 15 3.87 -27.24 3.62
C ALA A 15 2.33 -27.15 3.65
N SER A 16 1.63 -28.28 3.53
CA SER A 16 0.18 -28.34 3.66
C SER A 16 -0.30 -28.03 5.08
N ARG A 17 0.41 -28.48 6.13
CA ARG A 17 0.08 -28.18 7.53
C ARG A 17 0.37 -26.73 7.89
N GLU A 18 1.47 -26.17 7.40
CA GLU A 18 1.80 -24.75 7.54
C GLU A 18 0.76 -23.88 6.83
N SER A 19 0.38 -24.23 5.60
CA SER A 19 -0.69 -23.53 4.86
C SER A 19 -2.02 -23.55 5.61
N ILE A 20 -2.40 -24.70 6.20
CA ILE A 20 -3.63 -24.83 7.00
C ILE A 20 -3.52 -24.03 8.30
N ALA A 21 -2.37 -24.04 8.98
CA ALA A 21 -2.14 -23.28 10.20
C ALA A 21 -2.21 -21.76 9.94
N VAL A 22 -1.59 -21.29 8.85
CA VAL A 22 -1.67 -19.89 8.41
C VAL A 22 -3.12 -19.50 8.15
N VAL A 23 -3.90 -20.34 7.47
CA VAL A 23 -5.33 -20.07 7.22
C VAL A 23 -6.15 -20.04 8.53
N HIS A 24 -5.84 -20.91 9.49
CA HIS A 24 -6.52 -20.92 10.79
C HIS A 24 -6.24 -19.66 11.61
N ILE A 25 -4.97 -19.26 11.71
CA ILE A 25 -4.54 -18.03 12.40
C ILE A 25 -5.11 -16.79 11.70
N SER A 26 -5.14 -16.80 10.36
CA SER A 26 -5.80 -15.78 9.55
C SER A 26 -7.26 -15.61 9.97
N GLN A 27 -7.97 -16.73 10.12
CA GLN A 27 -9.39 -16.73 10.44
C GLN A 27 -9.66 -16.29 11.88
N GLU A 28 -8.78 -16.64 12.82
CA GLU A 28 -8.88 -16.27 14.24
C GLU A 28 -8.63 -14.77 14.46
N CYS A 29 -7.57 -14.22 13.85
CA CYS A 29 -7.28 -12.77 13.88
C CYS A 29 -8.37 -11.93 13.18
N LEU A 30 -8.97 -12.45 12.11
CA LEU A 30 -10.02 -11.76 11.36
C LEU A 30 -11.40 -11.86 12.06
N SER A 31 -11.65 -12.96 12.78
CA SER A 31 -12.95 -13.25 13.43
C SER A 31 -13.13 -12.49 14.74
N ASP A 32 -12.07 -12.26 15.52
CA ASP A 32 -12.20 -11.64 16.84
C ASP A 32 -12.16 -10.09 16.81
N ASP A 33 -11.55 -9.48 15.78
CA ASP A 33 -11.41 -8.02 15.73
C ASP A 33 -11.81 -7.37 14.40
N ALA A 34 -13.04 -6.86 14.37
CA ALA A 34 -13.57 -6.05 13.26
C ALA A 34 -12.66 -4.86 12.91
N ALA A 35 -11.91 -4.32 13.87
CA ALA A 35 -10.91 -3.28 13.65
C ALA A 35 -9.74 -3.77 12.77
N PHE A 36 -9.26 -4.99 13.01
CA PHE A 36 -8.19 -5.60 12.20
C PHE A 36 -8.68 -5.94 10.78
N ALA A 37 -9.90 -6.49 10.64
CA ALA A 37 -10.49 -6.76 9.33
C ALA A 37 -10.66 -5.48 8.49
N LEU A 38 -11.10 -4.37 9.10
CA LEU A 38 -11.17 -3.07 8.44
C LEU A 38 -9.79 -2.52 8.07
N PHE A 39 -8.80 -2.71 8.94
CA PHE A 39 -7.42 -2.33 8.68
C PHE A 39 -6.83 -3.08 7.47
N VAL A 40 -7.03 -4.40 7.40
CA VAL A 40 -6.61 -5.24 6.28
C VAL A 40 -7.30 -4.81 4.99
N THR A 41 -8.63 -4.62 5.04
CA THR A 41 -9.41 -4.18 3.88
C THR A 41 -8.93 -2.84 3.34
N SER A 42 -8.68 -1.88 4.23
CA SER A 42 -8.16 -0.57 3.82
C SER A 42 -6.77 -0.67 3.18
N ASN A 43 -5.87 -1.46 3.77
CA ASN A 43 -4.54 -1.67 3.22
C ASN A 43 -4.56 -2.30 1.83
N VAL A 44 -5.47 -3.24 1.59
CA VAL A 44 -5.69 -3.83 0.25
C VAL A 44 -6.08 -2.75 -0.75
N LEU A 45 -7.02 -1.87 -0.39
CA LEU A 45 -7.43 -0.74 -1.23
C LEU A 45 -6.30 0.26 -1.48
N THR A 46 -5.50 0.57 -0.45
CA THR A 46 -4.33 1.44 -0.57
C THR A 46 -3.31 0.85 -1.52
N ASN A 47 -3.00 -0.44 -1.38
CA ASN A 47 -1.95 -1.07 -2.16
C ASN A 47 -2.34 -1.20 -3.65
N LEU A 48 -3.62 -1.45 -3.94
CA LEU A 48 -4.19 -1.33 -5.30
C LEU A 48 -3.96 0.06 -5.90
N GLY A 49 -4.18 1.12 -5.11
CA GLY A 49 -3.97 2.50 -5.56
C GLY A 49 -2.51 2.85 -5.80
N PHE A 50 -1.63 2.49 -4.86
CA PHE A 50 -0.19 2.72 -4.98
C PHE A 50 0.43 1.96 -6.13
N TYR A 51 -0.05 0.74 -6.42
CA TYR A 51 0.43 -0.06 -7.53
C TYR A 51 0.38 0.69 -8.87
N VAL A 52 -0.74 1.38 -9.16
CA VAL A 52 -0.89 2.16 -10.38
C VAL A 52 0.17 3.26 -10.46
N LEU A 53 0.48 3.89 -9.32
CA LEU A 53 1.42 4.99 -9.31
C LEU A 53 2.86 4.55 -9.61
N TYR A 54 3.28 3.43 -9.04
CA TYR A 54 4.63 2.91 -9.27
C TYR A 54 4.81 2.39 -10.70
N ASN A 55 3.78 1.74 -11.26
CA ASN A 55 3.89 1.10 -12.58
C ASN A 55 3.66 2.09 -13.74
N PHE A 56 2.72 3.02 -13.60
CA PHE A 56 2.32 3.92 -14.71
C PHE A 56 2.89 5.34 -14.58
N ALA A 57 3.74 5.63 -13.59
CA ALA A 57 4.40 6.94 -13.47
C ALA A 57 5.23 7.31 -14.71
N HIS A 58 5.89 6.33 -15.32
CA HIS A 58 6.64 6.55 -16.56
C HIS A 58 5.73 6.86 -17.74
N ASP A 59 4.60 6.17 -17.84
CA ASP A 59 3.64 6.34 -18.91
C ASP A 59 2.92 7.69 -18.80
N LEU A 60 2.55 8.11 -17.58
CA LEU A 60 2.01 9.44 -17.32
C LEU A 60 3.02 10.54 -17.73
N ALA A 61 4.30 10.36 -17.42
CA ALA A 61 5.34 11.30 -17.84
C ALA A 61 5.54 11.30 -19.36
N ALA A 62 5.38 10.16 -20.02
CA ALA A 62 5.42 10.05 -21.47
C ALA A 62 4.26 10.84 -22.12
N ASP A 63 3.05 10.69 -21.61
CA ASP A 63 1.86 11.43 -22.05
C ASP A 63 2.00 12.94 -21.84
N ALA A 64 2.64 13.35 -20.76
CA ALA A 64 2.97 14.75 -20.50
C ALA A 64 4.11 15.31 -21.38
N LYS A 65 4.57 14.56 -22.40
CA LYS A 65 5.66 14.89 -23.33
C LYS A 65 6.99 15.20 -22.64
N VAL A 66 7.24 14.58 -21.50
CA VAL A 66 8.51 14.72 -20.80
C VAL A 66 9.63 14.02 -21.58
N ILE A 67 10.78 14.69 -21.74
CA ILE A 67 11.98 14.14 -22.38
C ILE A 67 12.33 12.79 -21.74
N GLU A 68 12.45 11.76 -22.56
CA GLU A 68 12.69 10.37 -22.16
C GLU A 68 13.87 10.21 -21.19
N HIS A 69 14.99 10.89 -21.48
CA HIS A 69 16.19 10.88 -20.64
C HIS A 69 15.99 11.53 -19.27
N LYS A 70 14.89 12.23 -18.99
CA LYS A 70 14.60 12.82 -17.68
C LYS A 70 13.57 12.04 -16.86
N ARG A 71 12.94 11.01 -17.43
CA ARG A 71 11.86 10.26 -16.75
C ARG A 71 12.34 9.42 -15.56
N HIS A 72 13.58 8.92 -15.59
CA HIS A 72 14.15 8.12 -14.48
C HIS A 72 14.26 8.91 -13.17
N TRP A 73 14.45 10.23 -13.25
CA TRP A 73 14.50 11.11 -12.06
C TRP A 73 13.19 11.10 -11.26
N ILE A 74 12.06 10.77 -11.89
CA ILE A 74 10.76 10.65 -11.23
C ILE A 74 10.77 9.45 -10.28
N ILE A 75 11.16 8.26 -10.76
CA ILE A 75 11.24 7.07 -9.88
C ILE A 75 12.30 7.25 -8.80
N MET A 76 13.44 7.86 -9.13
CA MET A 76 14.46 8.17 -8.13
C MET A 76 13.91 9.09 -7.03
N SER A 77 13.11 10.11 -7.38
CA SER A 77 12.51 11.00 -6.36
C SER A 77 11.50 10.26 -5.49
N ILE A 78 10.73 9.31 -6.03
CA ILE A 78 9.86 8.42 -5.22
C ILE A 78 10.70 7.64 -4.20
N GLY A 79 11.80 7.03 -4.64
CA GLY A 79 12.68 6.24 -3.76
C GLY A 79 13.32 7.09 -2.66
N ILE A 80 13.87 8.25 -3.00
CA ILE A 80 14.43 9.20 -2.04
C ILE A 80 13.35 9.64 -1.04
N GLY A 81 12.18 10.05 -1.55
CA GLY A 81 11.03 10.39 -0.74
C GLY A 81 10.68 9.27 0.24
N ASN A 82 10.60 8.03 -0.23
CA ASN A 82 10.26 6.86 0.58
C ASN A 82 11.22 6.66 1.75
N CYS A 83 12.53 6.78 1.52
CA CYS A 83 13.54 6.70 2.57
C CYS A 83 13.33 7.78 3.64
N PHE A 84 13.18 9.05 3.23
CA PHE A 84 12.94 10.15 4.17
C PHE A 84 11.61 10.01 4.89
N GLY A 85 10.58 9.53 4.20
CA GLY A 85 9.25 9.26 4.74
C GLY A 85 9.30 8.27 5.88
N ARG A 86 9.95 7.12 5.67
CA ARG A 86 10.12 6.09 6.70
C ARG A 86 10.82 6.64 7.94
N VAL A 87 11.91 7.38 7.76
CA VAL A 87 12.70 7.93 8.87
C VAL A 87 11.90 9.01 9.63
N ILE A 88 11.36 10.00 8.93
CA ILE A 88 10.70 11.15 9.56
C ILE A 88 9.37 10.75 10.19
N ILE A 89 8.52 10.04 9.45
CA ILE A 89 7.20 9.63 9.94
C ILE A 89 7.33 8.54 10.99
N GLY A 90 8.27 7.60 10.83
CA GLY A 90 8.58 6.60 11.85
C GLY A 90 9.04 7.25 13.15
N TYR A 91 9.97 8.21 13.07
CA TYR A 91 10.39 8.99 14.23
C TYR A 91 9.23 9.76 14.90
N LEU A 92 8.30 10.27 14.11
CA LEU A 92 7.13 10.98 14.62
C LEU A 92 6.14 10.02 15.31
N ALA A 93 6.03 8.77 14.85
CA ALA A 93 5.18 7.73 15.40
C ALA A 93 5.63 7.28 16.81
N ASP A 94 6.93 7.38 17.11
CA ASP A 94 7.50 7.04 18.42
C ASP A 94 7.20 8.10 19.49
N ARG A 95 6.69 9.27 19.13
CA ARG A 95 6.44 10.33 20.09
C ARG A 95 5.11 10.12 20.82
N SER A 96 5.15 10.17 22.15
CA SER A 96 4.00 9.90 23.04
C SER A 96 2.78 10.80 22.83
N TRP A 97 2.97 12.02 22.31
CA TRP A 97 1.90 12.97 21.98
C TRP A 97 1.21 12.73 20.64
N VAL A 98 1.70 11.79 19.81
CA VAL A 98 1.16 11.53 18.47
C VAL A 98 0.35 10.26 18.48
N ASN A 99 -0.92 10.36 18.05
CA ASN A 99 -1.74 9.19 17.82
C ASN A 99 -1.32 8.53 16.49
N ARG A 100 -0.75 7.33 16.59
CA ARG A 100 -0.22 6.54 15.45
C ARG A 100 -1.27 6.28 14.37
N LEU A 101 -2.52 6.06 14.78
CA LEU A 101 -3.64 5.82 13.85
C LEU A 101 -4.04 7.10 13.11
N ILE A 102 -4.06 8.25 13.79
CA ILE A 102 -4.33 9.54 13.14
C ILE A 102 -3.20 9.89 12.18
N LEU A 103 -1.95 9.69 12.59
CA LEU A 103 -0.78 9.90 11.74
C LEU A 103 -0.87 9.05 10.47
N TYR A 104 -1.21 7.76 10.61
CA TYR A 104 -1.45 6.86 9.50
C TYR A 104 -2.54 7.38 8.54
N ASN A 105 -3.70 7.79 9.05
CA ASN A 105 -4.78 8.31 8.22
C ASN A 105 -4.38 9.59 7.48
N ILE A 106 -3.67 10.50 8.14
CA ILE A 106 -3.15 11.73 7.52
C ILE A 106 -2.20 11.39 6.37
N THR A 107 -1.29 10.43 6.57
CA THR A 107 -0.35 10.02 5.51
C THR A 107 -1.07 9.46 4.29
N LEU A 108 -2.11 8.63 4.48
CA LEU A 108 -2.94 8.11 3.40
C LEU A 108 -3.72 9.19 2.67
N ILE A 109 -4.34 10.12 3.41
CA ILE A 109 -5.11 11.22 2.82
C ILE A 109 -4.20 12.10 1.97
N ILE A 110 -3.03 12.48 2.48
CA ILE A 110 -2.11 13.32 1.71
C ILE A 110 -1.58 12.55 0.49
N ALA A 111 -1.25 11.27 0.62
CA ALA A 111 -0.82 10.43 -0.51
C ALA A 111 -1.91 10.32 -1.60
N GLY A 112 -3.17 10.13 -1.21
CA GLY A 112 -4.31 10.05 -2.14
C GLY A 112 -4.60 11.37 -2.84
N ILE A 113 -4.59 12.50 -2.11
CA ILE A 113 -4.75 13.84 -2.70
C ILE A 113 -3.62 14.12 -3.68
N ALA A 114 -2.37 13.86 -3.27
CA ALA A 114 -1.22 14.03 -4.13
C ALA A 114 -1.42 13.20 -5.42
N THR A 115 -1.84 11.95 -5.29
CA THR A 115 -2.12 11.04 -6.42
C THR A 115 -3.15 11.57 -7.40
N MET A 116 -4.27 12.12 -6.90
CA MET A 116 -5.27 12.75 -7.74
C MET A 116 -4.76 14.02 -8.44
N PHE A 117 -3.78 14.70 -7.85
CA PHE A 117 -3.20 15.93 -8.40
C PHE A 117 -2.13 15.65 -9.47
N ALA A 118 -1.55 14.45 -9.49
CA ALA A 118 -0.50 14.05 -10.42
C ALA A 118 -0.79 14.36 -11.91
N PRO A 119 -1.97 14.02 -12.48
CA PRO A 119 -2.21 14.22 -13.90
C PRO A 119 -2.53 15.67 -14.29
N PHE A 120 -2.67 16.59 -13.32
CA PHE A 120 -2.88 18.01 -13.60
C PHE A 120 -1.57 18.77 -13.87
N CYS A 121 -0.43 18.21 -13.47
CA CYS A 121 0.87 18.81 -13.63
C CYS A 121 1.42 18.53 -15.04
N ASN A 122 1.34 19.50 -15.96
CA ASN A 122 1.81 19.33 -17.33
C ASN A 122 3.18 19.99 -17.61
N TYR A 123 3.92 19.42 -18.56
CA TYR A 123 5.12 19.94 -19.23
C TYR A 123 6.45 19.98 -18.46
N PHE A 124 6.46 20.17 -17.13
CA PHE A 124 7.71 20.30 -16.37
C PHE A 124 8.08 19.04 -15.60
N VAL A 125 9.30 18.55 -15.83
CA VAL A 125 9.92 17.43 -15.09
C VAL A 125 9.97 17.73 -13.60
N GLN A 126 10.30 18.97 -13.22
CA GLN A 126 10.44 19.36 -11.81
C GLN A 126 9.14 19.15 -11.04
N THR A 127 8.00 19.50 -11.63
CA THR A 127 6.69 19.33 -10.99
C THR A 127 6.36 17.85 -10.78
N HIS A 128 6.68 16.99 -11.76
CA HIS A 128 6.54 15.55 -11.61
C HIS A 128 7.46 14.98 -10.53
N MET A 129 8.71 15.45 -10.44
CA MET A 129 9.64 15.01 -9.40
C MET A 129 9.18 15.40 -8.00
N THR A 130 8.67 16.63 -7.83
CA THR A 130 8.15 17.10 -6.54
C THR A 130 6.95 16.29 -6.09
N TYR A 131 5.98 16.07 -6.99
CA TYR A 131 4.82 15.24 -6.70
C TYR A 131 5.22 13.78 -6.39
N ALA A 132 6.07 13.19 -7.21
CA ALA A 132 6.55 11.82 -7.03
C ALA A 132 7.35 11.66 -5.72
N GLY A 133 8.15 12.65 -5.34
CA GLY A 133 8.85 12.70 -4.07
C GLY A 133 7.90 12.82 -2.88
N LEU A 134 6.87 13.67 -2.97
CA LEU A 134 5.83 13.79 -1.95
C LEU A 134 5.07 12.47 -1.79
N PHE A 135 4.63 11.87 -2.89
CA PHE A 135 4.01 10.55 -2.85
C PHE A 135 4.93 9.50 -2.22
N GLY A 136 6.20 9.46 -2.64
CA GLY A 136 7.21 8.57 -2.07
C GLY A 136 7.35 8.76 -0.56
N PHE A 137 7.41 10.00 -0.10
CA PHE A 137 7.47 10.36 1.33
C PHE A 137 6.31 9.80 2.12
N PHE A 138 5.07 10.04 1.69
CA PHE A 138 3.89 9.53 2.40
C PHE A 138 3.72 8.02 2.25
N SER A 139 4.06 7.44 1.11
CA SER A 139 4.07 5.99 0.88
C SER A 139 5.09 5.29 1.79
N GLY A 140 6.28 5.86 1.96
CA GLY A 140 7.30 5.33 2.86
C GLY A 140 6.86 5.39 4.32
N GLY A 141 6.29 6.51 4.75
CA GLY A 141 5.70 6.64 6.09
C GLY A 141 4.57 5.65 6.34
N TYR A 142 3.67 5.48 5.37
CA TYR A 142 2.61 4.48 5.41
C TYR A 142 3.17 3.08 5.67
N VAL A 143 4.16 2.63 4.88
CA VAL A 143 4.73 1.28 5.05
C VAL A 143 5.37 1.11 6.44
N GLY A 144 6.05 2.14 6.95
CA GLY A 144 6.62 2.11 8.30
C GLY A 144 5.57 2.08 9.41
N LEU A 145 4.43 2.75 9.22
CA LEU A 145 3.34 2.80 10.20
C LEU A 145 2.50 1.52 10.24
N ILE A 146 2.48 0.70 9.18
CA ILE A 146 1.69 -0.55 9.15
C ILE A 146 2.03 -1.44 10.34
N SER A 147 3.32 -1.72 10.57
CA SER A 147 3.75 -2.59 11.66
C SER A 147 3.39 -1.99 13.03
N ILE A 148 3.54 -0.68 13.18
CA ILE A 148 3.21 0.05 14.41
C ILE A 148 1.71 -0.06 14.72
N VAL A 149 0.85 0.19 13.73
CA VAL A 149 -0.61 0.12 13.90
C VAL A 149 -1.07 -1.32 14.15
N ILE A 150 -0.44 -2.33 13.54
CA ILE A 150 -0.75 -3.73 13.82
C ILE A 150 -0.43 -4.08 15.28
N VAL A 151 0.73 -3.69 15.79
CA VAL A 151 1.06 -3.89 17.22
C VAL A 151 0.01 -3.26 18.12
N ASP A 152 -0.49 -2.06 17.79
CA ASP A 152 -1.52 -1.38 18.58
C ASP A 152 -2.92 -2.05 18.51
N LEU A 153 -3.17 -2.86 17.46
CA LEU A 153 -4.44 -3.55 17.24
C LEU A 153 -4.44 -4.97 17.85
N VAL A 154 -3.43 -5.79 17.55
CA VAL A 154 -3.40 -7.21 17.91
C VAL A 154 -2.35 -7.55 18.97
N GLY A 155 -1.48 -6.61 19.33
CA GLY A 155 -0.36 -6.83 20.24
C GLY A 155 0.92 -7.29 19.54
N VAL A 156 2.05 -7.23 20.25
CA VAL A 156 3.37 -7.59 19.71
C VAL A 156 3.51 -9.10 19.46
N ASP A 157 2.82 -9.93 20.25
CA ASP A 157 2.93 -11.39 20.18
C ASP A 157 2.39 -11.96 18.85
N LYS A 158 1.38 -11.30 18.27
CA LYS A 158 0.72 -11.69 17.01
C LYS A 158 1.12 -10.80 15.83
N LEU A 159 2.16 -9.99 15.98
CA LEU A 159 2.57 -9.01 14.96
C LEU A 159 2.93 -9.69 13.63
N SER A 160 3.79 -10.71 13.67
CA SER A 160 4.24 -11.42 12.47
C SER A 160 3.07 -12.10 11.77
N ASP A 161 2.25 -12.84 12.51
CA ASP A 161 1.07 -13.51 11.98
C ASP A 161 0.12 -12.52 11.28
N ALA A 162 -0.18 -11.39 11.93
CA ALA A 162 -1.04 -10.36 11.36
C ALA A 162 -0.42 -9.66 10.13
N LEU A 163 0.89 -9.43 10.13
CA LEU A 163 1.61 -8.90 8.97
C LEU A 163 1.58 -9.88 7.79
N ASP A 164 1.75 -11.17 8.04
CA ASP A 164 1.74 -12.20 6.99
C ASP A 164 0.36 -12.29 6.35
N VAL A 165 -0.69 -12.31 7.16
CA VAL A 165 -2.09 -12.26 6.69
C VAL A 165 -2.33 -11.02 5.84
N LEU A 166 -1.90 -9.85 6.31
CA LEU A 166 -2.01 -8.60 5.57
C LEU A 166 -1.30 -8.69 4.21
N LEU A 167 -0.06 -9.17 4.18
CA LEU A 167 0.75 -9.29 2.98
C LEU A 167 0.17 -10.30 1.99
N LEU A 168 -0.41 -11.41 2.46
CA LEU A 168 -1.12 -12.37 1.61
C LEU A 168 -2.28 -11.69 0.88
N PHE A 169 -3.15 -10.98 1.60
CA PHE A 169 -4.27 -10.27 0.98
C PHE A 169 -3.81 -9.16 0.02
N GLN A 170 -2.76 -8.42 0.38
CA GLN A 170 -2.16 -7.43 -0.51
C GLN A 170 -1.58 -8.08 -1.78
N GLY A 171 -0.94 -9.24 -1.66
CA GLY A 171 -0.43 -10.01 -2.80
C GLY A 171 -1.55 -10.42 -3.75
N PHE A 172 -2.64 -11.01 -3.24
CA PHE A 172 -3.82 -11.34 -4.05
C PHE A 172 -4.41 -10.11 -4.72
N ALA A 173 -4.51 -9.00 -4.00
CA ALA A 173 -5.00 -7.74 -4.53
C ALA A 173 -4.14 -7.24 -5.69
N VAL A 174 -2.82 -7.31 -5.61
CA VAL A 174 -1.91 -6.91 -6.71
C VAL A 174 -2.05 -7.84 -7.92
N VAL A 175 -2.14 -9.15 -7.70
CA VAL A 175 -2.35 -10.14 -8.78
C VAL A 175 -3.64 -9.86 -9.55
N ILE A 176 -4.73 -9.51 -8.85
CA ILE A 176 -6.02 -9.17 -9.45
C ILE A 176 -6.03 -7.74 -9.99
N GLY A 177 -5.34 -6.81 -9.34
CA GLY A 177 -5.27 -5.40 -9.70
C GLY A 177 -4.53 -5.17 -11.00
N THR A 178 -3.46 -5.92 -11.26
CA THR A 178 -2.66 -5.83 -12.50
C THR A 178 -3.51 -6.01 -13.77
N PRO A 179 -4.31 -7.08 -13.96
CA PRO A 179 -5.16 -7.24 -15.14
C PRO A 179 -6.32 -6.23 -15.18
N ILE A 180 -6.88 -5.84 -14.04
CA ILE A 180 -7.90 -4.78 -14.00
C ILE A 180 -7.33 -3.47 -14.53
N VAL A 181 -6.16 -3.06 -14.05
CA VAL A 181 -5.53 -1.81 -14.50
C VAL A 181 -5.11 -1.91 -15.96
N GLY A 182 -4.60 -3.05 -16.40
CA GLY A 182 -4.26 -3.30 -17.80
C GLY A 182 -5.47 -3.17 -18.72
N THR A 183 -6.59 -3.82 -18.39
CA THR A 183 -7.83 -3.71 -19.17
C THR A 183 -8.42 -2.29 -19.14
N MET A 184 -8.34 -1.60 -18.01
CA MET A 184 -8.72 -0.17 -17.93
C MET A 184 -7.84 0.68 -18.84
N ARG A 185 -6.51 0.50 -18.81
CA ARG A 185 -5.58 1.21 -19.70
C ARG A 185 -5.92 0.95 -21.18
N ASP A 186 -6.15 -0.30 -21.55
CA ASP A 186 -6.43 -0.66 -22.94
C ASP A 186 -7.78 -0.09 -23.40
N ALA A 187 -8.81 -0.13 -22.54
CA ALA A 187 -10.11 0.50 -22.80
C ALA A 187 -10.00 2.03 -22.95
N PHE A 188 -9.11 2.68 -22.20
CA PHE A 188 -8.92 4.12 -22.25
C PHE A 188 -7.90 4.58 -23.32
N SER A 189 -7.15 3.67 -23.95
CA SER A 189 -6.09 3.99 -24.93
C SER A 189 -6.57 4.76 -26.16
N GLY A 190 -7.88 4.80 -26.42
CA GLY A 190 -8.49 5.62 -27.48
C GLY A 190 -8.72 7.10 -27.13
N SER A 191 -8.48 7.54 -25.90
CA SER A 191 -8.79 8.89 -25.42
C SER A 191 -7.53 9.60 -24.93
N ASN A 192 -7.32 10.87 -25.32
CA ASN A 192 -6.15 11.72 -24.97
C ASN A 192 -5.96 11.98 -23.44
N ARG A 193 -6.65 11.26 -22.56
CA ARG A 193 -6.70 11.42 -21.10
C ARG A 193 -6.75 10.07 -20.36
N SER A 194 -6.21 9.00 -20.92
CA SER A 194 -6.32 7.65 -20.33
C SER A 194 -5.78 7.58 -18.89
N TYR A 195 -4.58 8.11 -18.66
CA TYR A 195 -3.96 8.09 -17.33
C TYR A 195 -4.59 9.09 -16.35
N PHE A 196 -5.27 10.12 -16.82
CA PHE A 196 -5.97 11.07 -15.95
C PHE A 196 -7.03 10.38 -15.10
N TRP A 197 -7.87 9.55 -15.73
CA TRP A 197 -8.94 8.82 -15.04
C TRP A 197 -8.41 7.73 -14.12
N LEU A 198 -7.36 7.02 -14.54
CA LEU A 198 -6.68 6.03 -13.72
C LEU A 198 -6.17 6.65 -12.41
N TYR A 199 -5.41 7.74 -12.50
CA TYR A 199 -4.87 8.41 -11.31
C TYR A 199 -5.96 9.00 -10.41
N LEU A 200 -7.08 9.47 -10.97
CA LEU A 200 -8.23 9.92 -10.18
C LEU A 200 -8.93 8.79 -9.43
N ILE A 201 -9.22 7.68 -10.10
CA ILE A 201 -9.96 6.56 -9.50
C ILE A 201 -9.12 5.89 -8.41
N PHE A 202 -7.85 5.59 -8.70
CA PHE A 202 -6.94 4.94 -7.76
C PHE A 202 -6.44 5.90 -6.67
N GLY A 203 -6.30 7.20 -6.97
CA GLY A 203 -6.10 8.23 -5.94
C GLY A 203 -7.28 8.34 -4.98
N GLY A 204 -8.50 8.30 -5.53
CA GLY A 204 -9.74 8.27 -4.77
C GLY A 204 -9.89 7.02 -3.90
N SER A 205 -9.45 5.85 -4.35
CA SER A 205 -9.50 4.63 -3.54
C SER A 205 -8.56 4.70 -2.34
N ILE A 206 -7.38 5.33 -2.47
CA ILE A 206 -6.46 5.60 -1.36
C ILE A 206 -7.07 6.58 -0.37
N LEU A 207 -7.73 7.63 -0.86
CA LEU A 207 -8.44 8.58 0.00
C LEU A 207 -9.55 7.89 0.80
N LEU A 208 -10.35 7.08 0.11
CA LEU A 208 -11.44 6.33 0.73
C LEU A 208 -10.90 5.35 1.77
N SER A 209 -9.77 4.70 1.50
CA SER A 209 -9.15 3.77 2.44
C SER A 209 -8.70 4.47 3.73
N GLY A 210 -8.12 5.68 3.63
CA GLY A 210 -7.80 6.52 4.79
C GLY A 210 -9.04 6.97 5.58
N LEU A 211 -10.15 7.25 4.89
CA LEU A 211 -11.43 7.61 5.53
C LEU A 211 -12.06 6.43 6.27
N ILE A 212 -11.98 5.21 5.73
CA ILE A 212 -12.51 4.00 6.37
C ILE A 212 -11.86 3.76 7.74
N LEU A 213 -10.55 4.04 7.89
CA LEU A 213 -9.86 3.87 9.17
C LEU A 213 -10.28 4.87 10.25
N PHE A 214 -10.87 6.02 9.91
CA PHE A 214 -11.44 6.89 10.95
C PHE A 214 -12.58 6.21 11.73
N GLY A 215 -13.18 5.13 11.19
CA GLY A 215 -14.17 4.31 11.88
C GLY A 215 -13.58 3.38 12.96
N ILE A 216 -12.28 3.08 12.93
CA ILE A 216 -11.64 2.17 13.91
C ILE A 216 -11.75 2.69 15.36
N PRO A 217 -11.43 3.96 15.69
CA PRO A 217 -11.59 4.45 17.05
C PRO A 217 -13.06 4.43 17.55
N VAL A 218 -14.04 4.52 16.63
CA VAL A 218 -15.47 4.42 16.97
C VAL A 218 -15.85 2.98 17.33
N LEU A 219 -15.27 1.99 16.65
CA LEU A 219 -15.49 0.57 16.94
C LEU A 219 -14.79 0.11 18.22
N LYS A 220 -13.56 0.60 18.47
CA LYS A 220 -12.81 0.26 19.69
C LYS A 220 -13.54 0.76 20.95
N ARG A 221 -14.18 1.94 20.88
CA ARG A 221 -15.00 2.52 21.96
C ARG A 221 -16.32 1.78 22.22
N ARG A 222 -16.76 0.87 21.35
CA ARG A 222 -17.98 0.04 21.55
C ARG A 222 -17.71 -1.28 22.26
N LYS A 223 -16.44 -1.71 22.32
CA LYS A 223 -16.03 -2.95 23.01
C LYS A 223 -15.61 -2.71 24.47
N GLU A 224 -15.35 -1.44 24.85
CA GLU A 224 -15.20 -0.98 26.25
C GLU A 224 -16.56 -0.64 26.86
#